data_AF-A0A357C6Z9-F1
#
_entry.id   AF-A0A357C6Z9-F1
#
_cell.length_a   1.000
_cell.length_b   1.000
_cell.length_c   1.000
_cell.angle_alpha   90.00
_cell.angle_beta   90.00
_cell.angle_gamma   90.00
#
_symmetry.space_group_name_H-M   'P 1'
#
loop_
_entity.id
_entity.type
_entity.pdbx_description
1 polymer ?
#
loop_
_entity_poly.entity_id
_entity_poly.type
_entity_poly.pdbx_seq_one_letter_code
_entity_poly.pdbx_strand_id
1 'polypeptide(L)'
;MTEDRKKASEEQLAYAGVLNIGMWIGLFLLVVTFIVYISGVLPSYVPIEKLSEIPQGSNVPYWGMRAHEFNQAFDVPTGWGWTTLVGKGDYLNFVGIAMLGGLSILCYLVILPILIKKKDRAYAVIAIVEVLVLALAASGILKAGGH
;
A
#
# COMPACT_ATOMS: atom_id res chain seq x y z
N MET A 1 -43.93 -3.38 -12.99
CA MET A 1 -42.71 -3.89 -12.31
C MET A 1 -41.98 -2.69 -11.76
N THR A 2 -42.18 -2.40 -10.47
CA THR A 2 -41.51 -1.30 -9.77
C THR A 2 -40.09 -1.77 -9.49
N GLU A 3 -39.09 -1.12 -10.09
CA GLU A 3 -37.69 -1.37 -9.74
C GLU A 3 -37.49 -1.03 -8.26
N ASP A 4 -37.34 -2.07 -7.45
CA ASP A 4 -36.90 -1.95 -6.06
C ASP A 4 -35.42 -1.54 -6.09
N ARG A 5 -35.16 -0.24 -6.19
CA ARG A 5 -33.83 0.32 -5.95
C ARG A 5 -33.50 0.07 -4.48
N LYS A 6 -32.93 -1.12 -4.20
CA LYS A 6 -32.33 -1.47 -2.89
C LYS A 6 -31.49 -0.28 -2.44
N LYS A 7 -32.01 0.51 -1.49
CA LYS A 7 -31.27 1.60 -0.89
C LYS A 7 -30.04 0.98 -0.24
N ALA A 8 -28.86 1.43 -0.65
CA ALA A 8 -27.61 0.97 -0.06
C ALA A 8 -27.67 1.17 1.46
N SER A 9 -27.17 0.18 2.20
CA SER A 9 -27.12 0.24 3.66
C SER A 9 -26.18 1.37 4.12
N GLU A 10 -26.39 1.84 5.34
CA GLU A 10 -25.59 2.91 5.95
C GLU A 10 -24.08 2.60 5.93
N GLU A 11 -23.71 1.35 6.20
CA GLU A 11 -22.34 0.85 6.17
C GLU A 11 -21.76 0.84 4.74
N GLN A 12 -22.56 0.48 3.72
CA GLN A 12 -22.13 0.52 2.32
C GLN A 12 -21.91 1.96 1.85
N LEU A 13 -22.79 2.89 2.25
CA LEU A 13 -22.64 4.31 1.94
C LEU A 13 -21.41 4.92 2.63
N ALA A 14 -21.20 4.61 3.91
CA ALA A 14 -20.02 5.06 4.65
C ALA A 14 -18.72 4.51 4.04
N TYR A 15 -18.69 3.21 3.75
CA TYR A 15 -17.57 2.56 3.08
C TYR A 15 -17.27 3.21 1.72
N ALA A 16 -18.29 3.34 0.86
CA ALA A 16 -18.14 3.89 -0.47
C ALA A 16 -17.70 5.36 -0.46
N GLY A 17 -18.19 6.15 0.51
CA GLY A 17 -17.78 7.54 0.68
C GLY A 17 -16.29 7.67 1.00
N VAL A 18 -15.82 6.91 1.99
CA VAL A 18 -14.39 6.91 2.38
C VAL A 18 -13.51 6.36 1.27
N LEU A 19 -13.93 5.26 0.65
CA LEU A 19 -13.19 4.65 -0.46
C LEU A 19 -13.07 5.61 -1.64
N ASN A 20 -14.16 6.26 -2.05
CA ASN A 20 -14.15 7.17 -3.20
C ASN A 20 -13.20 8.35 -2.98
N ILE A 21 -13.27 8.99 -1.81
CA ILE A 21 -12.38 10.11 -1.47
C ILE A 21 -10.93 9.62 -1.37
N GLY A 22 -10.70 8.53 -0.65
CA GLY A 22 -9.36 7.97 -0.45
C GLY A 22 -8.69 7.55 -1.75
N MET A 23 -9.44 6.96 -2.69
CA MET A 23 -8.92 6.59 -4.02
C MET A 23 -8.46 7.82 -4.80
N TRP A 24 -9.28 8.88 -4.85
CA TRP A 24 -8.90 10.10 -5.56
C TRP A 24 -7.68 10.79 -4.94
N ILE A 25 -7.62 10.87 -3.60
CA ILE A 25 -6.45 11.45 -2.92
C ILE A 25 -5.20 10.59 -3.18
N GLY A 26 -5.30 9.27 -3.01
CA GLY A 26 -4.18 8.36 -3.21
C GLY A 26 -3.69 8.33 -4.66
N LEU A 27 -4.61 8.35 -5.63
CA LEU A 27 -4.27 8.46 -7.05
C LEU A 27 -3.59 9.79 -7.36
N PHE A 28 -4.15 10.91 -6.88
CA PHE A 28 -3.53 12.22 -7.06
C PHE A 28 -2.13 12.25 -6.48
N LEU A 29 -1.94 11.73 -5.26
CA LEU A 29 -0.63 11.62 -4.62
C LEU A 29 0.34 10.77 -5.45
N LEU A 30 -0.12 9.63 -5.98
CA LEU A 30 0.71 8.76 -6.82
C LEU A 30 1.12 9.45 -8.12
N VAL A 31 0.21 10.16 -8.78
CA VAL A 31 0.53 10.94 -10.00
C VAL A 31 1.54 12.05 -9.70
N VAL A 32 1.33 12.81 -8.63
CA VAL A 32 2.25 13.90 -8.24
C VAL A 32 3.63 13.36 -7.90
N THR A 33 3.71 12.31 -7.08
CA THR A 33 4.99 11.70 -6.69
C THR A 33 5.69 11.03 -7.87
N PHE A 34 4.95 10.47 -8.83
CA PHE A 34 5.51 9.99 -10.09
C PHE A 34 6.07 11.12 -10.96
N ILE A 35 5.38 12.25 -11.06
CA ILE A 35 5.89 13.44 -11.77
C ILE A 35 7.20 13.94 -11.12
N VAL A 36 7.26 13.97 -9.78
CA VAL A 36 8.48 14.35 -9.04
C VAL A 36 9.63 13.38 -9.34
N TYR A 37 9.35 12.08 -9.44
CA TYR A 37 10.35 11.08 -9.80
C TYR A 37 10.90 11.29 -11.22
N ILE A 38 10.03 11.36 -12.23
CA ILE A 38 10.48 11.46 -13.64
C ILE A 38 11.11 12.82 -13.97
N SER A 39 10.75 13.87 -13.24
CA SER A 39 11.36 15.19 -13.42
C SER A 39 12.77 15.30 -12.86
N GLY A 40 13.21 14.32 -12.04
CA GLY A 40 14.53 14.31 -11.43
C GLY A 40 14.74 15.43 -10.40
N VAL A 41 13.67 16.05 -9.90
CA VAL A 41 13.74 17.13 -8.90
C VAL A 41 14.31 16.63 -7.57
N LEU A 42 14.03 15.37 -7.22
CA LEU A 42 14.62 14.68 -6.07
C LEU A 42 15.64 13.64 -6.52
N PRO A 43 16.73 13.45 -5.75
CA PRO A 43 17.69 12.39 -6.05
C PRO A 43 17.04 11.02 -5.87
N SER A 44 17.33 10.09 -6.77
CA SER A 44 17.00 8.67 -6.60
C SER A 44 17.98 8.02 -5.61
N TYR A 45 17.48 7.11 -4.79
CA TYR A 45 18.33 6.28 -3.93
C TYR A 45 19.09 5.25 -4.77
N VAL A 46 18.38 4.58 -5.69
CA VAL A 46 18.99 3.70 -6.70
C VAL A 46 18.93 4.39 -8.07
N PRO A 47 20.08 4.82 -8.62
CA PRO A 47 20.12 5.41 -9.95
C PRO A 47 19.70 4.40 -11.02
N ILE A 48 18.94 4.86 -12.03
CA ILE A 48 18.43 3.99 -13.12
C ILE A 48 19.59 3.40 -13.93
N GLU A 49 20.68 4.17 -14.08
CA GLU A 49 21.88 3.76 -14.81
C GLU A 49 22.54 2.55 -14.15
N LYS A 50 22.50 2.48 -12.82
CA LYS A 50 23.02 1.36 -12.04
C LYS A 50 22.22 0.09 -12.25
N LEU A 51 20.91 0.17 -12.52
CA LEU A 51 20.06 -1.02 -12.64
C LEU A 51 20.49 -1.96 -13.77
N SER A 52 21.05 -1.42 -14.85
CA SER A 52 21.50 -2.20 -16.01
C SER A 52 22.92 -2.77 -15.86
N GLU A 53 23.67 -2.35 -14.84
CA GLU A 53 25.02 -2.87 -14.59
C GLU A 53 24.95 -4.33 -14.12
N ILE A 54 25.93 -5.12 -14.57
CA ILE A 54 26.11 -6.51 -14.12
C ILE A 54 27.19 -6.50 -13.03
N PRO A 55 26.84 -6.79 -11.77
CA PRO A 55 27.81 -6.83 -10.68
C PRO A 55 28.78 -8.00 -10.82
N GLN A 56 29.98 -7.81 -10.28
CA GLN A 56 31.03 -8.82 -10.31
C GLN A 56 30.59 -10.10 -9.58
N GLY A 57 30.57 -11.22 -10.29
CA GLY A 57 30.11 -12.52 -9.76
C GLY A 57 28.64 -12.86 -10.05
N SER A 58 27.90 -12.01 -10.77
CA SER A 58 26.54 -12.30 -11.26
C SER A 58 26.53 -12.48 -12.78
N ASN A 59 25.60 -13.30 -13.28
CA ASN A 59 25.29 -13.41 -14.71
C ASN A 59 24.06 -12.57 -15.13
N VAL A 60 23.43 -11.89 -14.16
CA VAL A 60 22.26 -11.04 -14.37
C VAL A 60 22.54 -9.60 -13.91
N PRO A 61 21.97 -8.60 -14.59
CA PRO A 61 22.01 -7.21 -14.15
C PRO A 61 21.25 -7.01 -12.83
N TYR A 62 21.47 -5.90 -12.13
CA TYR A 62 20.82 -5.62 -10.84
C TYR A 62 19.29 -5.73 -10.89
N TRP A 63 18.63 -5.27 -11.97
CA TRP A 63 17.17 -5.40 -12.12
C TRP A 63 16.68 -6.85 -12.23
N GLY A 64 17.54 -7.78 -12.62
CA GLY A 64 17.25 -9.21 -12.75
C GLY A 64 17.56 -10.02 -11.49
N MET A 65 18.10 -9.40 -10.44
CA MET A 65 18.39 -10.06 -9.16
C MET A 65 17.13 -10.39 -8.38
N ARG A 66 17.22 -11.37 -7.47
CA ARG A 66 16.15 -11.59 -6.49
C ARG A 66 16.08 -10.38 -5.56
N ALA A 67 14.87 -10.05 -5.08
CA ALA A 67 14.64 -8.89 -4.22
C ALA A 67 15.55 -8.85 -2.98
N HIS A 68 15.85 -10.00 -2.37
CA HIS A 68 16.74 -10.07 -1.23
C HIS A 68 18.20 -9.71 -1.58
N GLU A 69 18.69 -10.20 -2.72
CA GLU A 69 20.05 -9.90 -3.22
C GLU A 69 20.16 -8.44 -3.65
N PHE A 70 19.13 -7.92 -4.32
CA PHE A 70 19.04 -6.51 -4.69
C PHE A 70 19.09 -5.60 -3.45
N ASN A 71 18.29 -5.91 -2.42
CA ASN A 71 18.27 -5.11 -1.20
C ASN A 71 19.61 -5.11 -0.48
N GLN A 72 20.31 -6.26 -0.44
CA GLN A 72 21.66 -6.32 0.12
C GLN A 72 22.66 -5.51 -0.71
N ALA A 73 22.57 -5.56 -2.04
CA ALA A 73 23.50 -4.86 -2.93
C ALA A 73 23.42 -3.34 -2.81
N PHE A 74 22.23 -2.80 -2.59
CA PHE A 74 21.98 -1.36 -2.46
C PHE A 74 21.74 -0.90 -1.02
N ASP A 75 21.96 -1.77 -0.02
CA ASP A 75 21.68 -1.51 1.41
C ASP A 75 20.25 -0.95 1.65
N VAL A 76 19.29 -1.45 0.87
CA VAL A 76 17.89 -1.03 0.94
C VAL A 76 17.27 -1.62 2.21
N PRO A 77 16.70 -0.78 3.08
CA PRO A 77 16.08 -1.25 4.31
C PRO A 77 14.80 -2.04 4.00
N THR A 78 14.60 -3.15 4.71
CA THR A 78 13.42 -4.01 4.54
C THR A 78 12.22 -3.54 5.37
N GLY A 79 11.01 -4.00 5.03
CA GLY A 79 9.79 -3.67 5.78
C GLY A 79 9.48 -2.17 5.73
N TRP A 80 9.11 -1.55 6.85
CA TRP A 80 8.80 -0.11 6.94
C TRP A 80 10.01 0.82 6.86
N GLY A 81 11.22 0.28 6.73
CA GLY A 81 12.42 1.10 6.66
C GLY A 81 12.49 2.03 5.44
N TRP A 82 11.70 1.77 4.39
CA TRP A 82 11.55 2.67 3.24
C TRP A 82 11.05 4.08 3.63
N THR A 83 10.41 4.23 4.79
CA THR A 83 9.94 5.53 5.29
C THR A 83 11.07 6.54 5.49
N THR A 84 12.29 6.08 5.75
CA THR A 84 13.48 6.94 5.83
C THR A 84 13.94 7.43 4.45
N LEU A 85 13.53 6.74 3.39
CA LEU A 85 13.87 7.03 1.99
C LEU A 85 12.81 7.89 1.28
N VAL A 86 11.76 8.35 1.95
CA VAL A 86 10.69 9.17 1.34
C VAL A 86 11.22 10.46 0.69
N GLY A 87 12.36 10.98 1.15
CA GLY A 87 13.04 12.11 0.51
C GLY A 87 13.71 11.78 -0.83
N LYS A 88 13.65 10.53 -1.28
CA LYS A 88 14.23 10.02 -2.53
C LYS A 88 13.11 9.79 -3.55
N GLY A 89 13.32 10.27 -4.78
CA GLY A 89 12.25 10.31 -5.79
C GLY A 89 11.65 8.94 -6.13
N ASP A 90 12.50 7.91 -6.18
CA ASP A 90 12.15 6.51 -6.43
C ASP A 90 11.30 5.89 -5.30
N TYR A 91 11.56 6.26 -4.04
CA TYR A 91 10.81 5.75 -2.87
C TYR A 91 9.62 6.61 -2.48
N LEU A 92 9.53 7.85 -2.96
CA LEU A 92 8.42 8.76 -2.66
C LEU A 92 7.07 8.21 -3.16
N ASN A 93 7.05 7.49 -4.29
CA ASN A 93 5.84 6.83 -4.81
C ASN A 93 5.25 5.80 -3.85
N PHE A 94 6.08 5.21 -2.98
CA PHE A 94 5.60 4.21 -2.01
C PHE A 94 4.63 4.82 -1.00
N VAL A 95 4.67 6.14 -0.77
CA VAL A 95 3.69 6.83 0.08
C VAL A 95 2.27 6.68 -0.50
N GLY A 96 2.11 6.92 -1.80
CA GLY A 96 0.82 6.76 -2.48
C GLY A 96 0.33 5.31 -2.45
N ILE A 97 1.23 4.36 -2.70
CA ILE A 97 0.92 2.93 -2.66
C ILE A 97 0.50 2.50 -1.24
N ALA A 98 1.26 2.89 -0.22
CA ALA A 98 0.98 2.57 1.18
C ALA A 98 -0.35 3.18 1.64
N MET A 99 -0.65 4.41 1.21
CA MET A 99 -1.94 5.06 1.50
C MET A 99 -3.10 4.29 0.86
N LEU A 100 -3.00 3.94 -0.43
CA LEU A 100 -4.04 3.20 -1.13
C LEU A 100 -4.24 1.80 -0.55
N GLY A 101 -3.16 1.10 -0.21
CA GLY A 101 -3.23 -0.21 0.47
C GLY A 101 -3.83 -0.10 1.88
N GLY A 102 -3.53 0.99 2.61
CA GLY A 102 -4.10 1.27 3.93
C GLY A 102 -5.58 1.66 3.91
N LEU A 103 -6.12 2.06 2.75
CA LEU A 103 -7.50 2.49 2.61
C LEU A 103 -8.50 1.37 2.97
N SER A 104 -8.18 0.11 2.65
CA SER A 104 -9.00 -1.04 3.04
C SER A 104 -9.13 -1.14 4.55
N ILE A 105 -8.04 -0.97 5.31
CA ILE A 105 -8.05 -0.97 6.78
C ILE A 105 -8.92 0.18 7.29
N LEU A 106 -8.75 1.38 6.74
CA LEU A 106 -9.53 2.56 7.12
C LEU A 106 -11.03 2.35 6.87
N CYS A 107 -11.40 1.80 5.72
CA CYS A 107 -12.79 1.49 5.40
C CYS A 107 -13.41 0.50 6.39
N TYR A 108 -12.69 -0.56 6.78
CA TYR A 108 -13.17 -1.49 7.81
C TYR A 108 -13.31 -0.84 9.18
N LEU A 109 -12.37 0.03 9.56
CA LEU A 109 -12.45 0.80 10.81
C LEU A 109 -13.67 1.73 10.85
N VAL A 110 -14.06 2.29 9.70
CA VAL A 110 -15.23 3.18 9.60
C VAL A 110 -16.55 2.41 9.69
N ILE A 111 -16.66 1.22 9.10
CA ILE A 111 -17.89 0.42 9.18
C ILE A 111 -18.05 -0.25 10.55
N LEU A 112 -16.95 -0.54 11.26
CA LEU A 112 -16.97 -1.27 12.52
C LEU A 112 -17.90 -0.67 13.60
N PRO A 113 -17.87 0.66 13.90
CA PRO A 113 -18.81 1.24 14.87
C PRO A 113 -20.27 1.16 14.40
N ILE A 114 -20.53 1.19 13.09
CA ILE A 114 -21.88 1.06 12.52
C ILE A 114 -22.41 -0.36 12.76
N LEU A 115 -21.60 -1.39 12.48
CA LEU A 115 -21.95 -2.79 12.72
C LEU A 115 -22.21 -3.09 14.20
N ILE A 116 -21.38 -2.54 15.10
CA ILE A 116 -21.56 -2.68 16.56
C ILE A 116 -22.89 -2.05 17.01
N LYS A 117 -23.22 -0.85 16.52
CA LYS A 117 -24.50 -0.18 16.83
C LYS A 117 -25.71 -0.96 16.33
N LYS A 118 -25.60 -1.58 15.14
CA LYS A 118 -26.64 -2.44 14.56
C LYS A 118 -26.75 -3.82 15.21
N LYS A 119 -25.90 -4.11 16.22
CA LYS A 119 -25.80 -5.40 16.92
C LYS A 119 -25.48 -6.57 16.00
N ASP A 120 -24.85 -6.29 14.87
CA ASP A 120 -24.47 -7.31 13.92
C ASP A 120 -23.13 -7.95 14.32
N ARG A 121 -23.21 -8.88 15.28
CA ARG A 121 -22.03 -9.45 15.95
C ARG A 121 -21.15 -10.26 15.00
N ALA A 122 -21.74 -10.98 14.05
CA ALA A 122 -20.99 -11.82 13.12
C ALA A 122 -20.13 -10.96 12.19
N TYR A 123 -20.73 -9.97 11.53
CA TYR A 123 -19.99 -9.07 10.62
C TYR A 123 -19.02 -8.17 11.38
N ALA A 124 -19.34 -7.74 12.60
CA ALA A 124 -18.39 -6.98 13.44
C ALA A 124 -17.15 -7.81 13.78
N VAL A 125 -17.29 -9.09 14.14
CA VAL A 125 -16.15 -9.97 14.41
C VAL A 125 -15.30 -10.16 13.16
N ILE A 126 -15.93 -10.41 12.00
CA ILE A 126 -15.21 -10.56 10.73
C ILE A 126 -14.42 -9.28 10.41
N ALA A 127 -15.03 -8.09 10.52
CA ALA A 127 -14.35 -6.83 10.26
C ALA A 127 -13.15 -6.59 11.20
N ILE A 128 -13.26 -6.98 12.48
CA ILE A 128 -12.14 -6.90 13.43
C ILE A 128 -11.01 -7.83 12.98
N VAL A 129 -11.33 -9.07 12.63
CA VAL A 129 -10.33 -10.05 12.16
C VAL A 129 -9.64 -9.57 10.89
N GLU A 130 -10.38 -9.01 9.92
CA GLU A 130 -9.82 -8.41 8.70
C GLU A 130 -8.84 -7.28 9.03
N VAL A 131 -9.22 -6.34 9.90
CA VAL A 131 -8.32 -5.25 10.34
C VAL A 131 -7.04 -5.81 10.97
N LEU A 132 -7.16 -6.84 11.82
CA LEU A 132 -6.01 -7.48 12.45
C LEU A 132 -5.11 -8.17 11.44
N VAL A 133 -5.67 -8.95 10.52
CA VAL A 133 -4.90 -9.65 9.47
C VAL A 133 -4.17 -8.66 8.57
N LEU A 134 -4.86 -7.61 8.11
CA LEU A 134 -4.26 -6.58 7.26
C LEU A 134 -3.18 -5.79 8.01
N ALA A 135 -3.38 -5.44 9.27
CA ALA A 135 -2.38 -4.77 10.09
C ALA A 135 -1.15 -5.66 10.34
N LEU A 136 -1.36 -6.94 10.63
CA LEU A 136 -0.29 -7.91 10.83
C LEU A 136 0.50 -8.17 9.53
N ALA A 137 -0.18 -8.25 8.39
CA ALA A 137 0.46 -8.34 7.08
C ALA A 137 1.29 -7.08 6.79
N ALA A 138 0.73 -5.90 7.03
CA ALA A 138 1.41 -4.63 6.86
C ALA A 138 2.64 -4.50 7.78
N SER A 139 2.59 -5.00 9.01
CA SER A 139 3.72 -4.97 9.96
C SER A 139 4.91 -5.85 9.57
N GLY A 140 4.72 -6.80 8.64
CA GLY A 140 5.73 -7.80 8.28
C GLY A 140 5.94 -8.90 9.33
N ILE A 141 5.13 -8.94 10.41
CA ILE A 141 5.14 -10.01 11.42
C ILE A 141 4.54 -11.29 10.85
N LEU A 142 3.45 -11.18 10.08
CA LEU A 142 2.95 -12.27 9.27
C LEU A 142 3.89 -12.50 8.08
N LYS A 143 4.95 -13.29 8.30
CA LYS A 143 5.73 -13.90 7.23
C LYS A 143 4.94 -15.05 6.60
N ALA A 144 3.76 -14.75 6.04
CA ALA A 144 3.03 -15.68 5.19
C ALA A 144 3.67 -15.66 3.79
N GLY A 145 4.87 -16.23 3.68
CA GLY A 145 5.66 -16.25 2.44
C GLY A 145 7.14 -16.36 2.75
N GLY A 146 7.61 -17.56 3.05
CA GLY A 146 9.03 -17.88 3.05
C GLY A 146 9.49 -18.12 1.62
N HIS A 147 10.20 -17.14 1.04
CA HIS A 147 11.09 -17.31 -0.11
C HIS A 147 12.23 -16.29 -0.03
#